data_AF-A0A353RH92-F1
#
_entry.id   AF-A0A353RH92-F1
#
_cell.length_a   1.000
_cell.length_b   1.000
_cell.length_c   1.000
_cell.angle_alpha   90.00
_cell.angle_beta   90.00
_cell.angle_gamma   90.00
#
_symmetry.space_group_name_H-M   'P 1'
#
loop_
_entity.id
_entity.type
_entity.pdbx_description
1 polymer ?
#
loop_
_entity_poly.entity_id
_entity_poly.type
_entity_poly.pdbx_seq_one_letter_code
_entity_poly.pdbx_strand_id
1 'polypeptide(L)'
;GTGDWHSEVIFTSDHPKGPYRPAASNPILSQRYLDPDRENKVDWAGHADLVEGPDGKYYGVFLAIRPNAENRVNIGRETFILPVDWSGKYPVFENGLIPLEPKQKMPQGVA
;
A
#
# COMPACT_ATOMS: atom_id res chain seq x y z
N GLY A 1 -3.27 3.77 -10.67
CA GLY A 1 -3.61 2.68 -11.61
C GLY A 1 -4.84 1.96 -11.10
N THR A 2 -5.32 0.89 -11.75
CA THR A 2 -6.52 0.15 -11.28
C THR A 2 -6.51 -1.35 -11.61
N GLY A 3 -5.38 -1.92 -12.06
CA GLY A 3 -5.29 -3.32 -12.51
C GLY A 3 -4.04 -4.01 -12.01
N ASP A 4 -3.68 -5.15 -12.60
CA ASP A 4 -2.61 -6.05 -12.10
C ASP A 4 -1.27 -5.34 -11.86
N TRP A 5 -0.96 -4.28 -12.61
CA TRP A 5 0.27 -3.51 -12.47
C TRP A 5 0.21 -2.37 -11.43
N HIS A 6 -0.86 -2.27 -10.64
CA HIS A 6 -1.04 -1.19 -9.68
C HIS A 6 0.07 -1.19 -8.61
N SER A 7 0.54 0.00 -8.29
CA SER A 7 1.57 0.25 -7.31
C SER A 7 1.49 1.70 -6.83
N GLU A 8 1.92 1.93 -5.60
CA GLU A 8 2.26 3.26 -5.12
C GLU A 8 3.76 3.50 -5.26
N VAL A 9 4.12 4.67 -5.80
CA VAL A 9 5.51 5.10 -5.99
C VAL A 9 5.66 6.52 -5.49
N ILE A 10 6.81 6.87 -4.94
CA ILE A 10 7.07 8.20 -4.41
C ILE A 10 8.26 8.87 -5.07
N PHE A 11 8.16 10.19 -5.21
CA PHE A 11 9.19 11.07 -5.73
C PHE A 11 9.35 12.27 -4.80
N THR A 12 10.56 12.81 -4.69
CA THR A 12 10.86 13.96 -3.83
C THR A 12 11.60 15.05 -4.60
N SER A 13 11.40 16.30 -4.20
CA SER A 13 12.09 17.48 -4.73
C SER A 13 12.28 18.50 -3.61
N ASP A 14 13.38 19.25 -3.65
CA ASP A 14 13.63 20.37 -2.74
C ASP A 14 12.86 21.64 -3.15
N HIS A 15 12.21 21.61 -4.33
CA HIS A 15 11.38 22.69 -4.85
C HIS A 15 10.00 22.17 -5.27
N PRO A 16 8.87 22.87 -4.97
CA PRO A 16 7.52 22.41 -5.30
C PRO A 16 7.25 22.19 -6.79
N LYS A 17 8.06 22.78 -7.68
CA LYS A 17 7.96 22.61 -9.14
C LYS A 17 8.93 21.56 -9.71
N GLY A 18 9.62 20.82 -8.85
CA GLY A 18 10.64 19.86 -9.28
C GLY A 18 12.02 20.48 -9.55
N PRO A 19 12.95 19.71 -10.15
CA PRO A 19 12.74 18.35 -10.67
C PRO A 19 12.55 17.32 -9.56
N TYR A 20 11.58 16.43 -9.75
CA TYR A 20 11.30 15.32 -8.83
C TYR A 20 12.22 14.13 -9.12
N ARG A 21 12.78 13.54 -8.05
CA ARG A 21 13.64 12.35 -8.12
C ARG A 21 12.91 11.15 -7.50
N PRO A 22 12.91 9.98 -8.15
CA PRO A 22 12.26 8.79 -7.61
C PRO A 22 12.97 8.27 -6.36
N ALA A 23 12.22 7.65 -5.45
CA ALA A 23 12.81 6.80 -4.44
C ALA A 23 13.47 5.57 -5.08
N ALA A 24 14.66 5.21 -4.61
CA ALA A 24 15.36 4.00 -5.05
C ALA A 24 14.62 2.71 -4.63
N SER A 25 13.79 2.79 -3.58
CA SER A 25 12.98 1.70 -3.05
C SER A 25 11.61 1.56 -3.73
N ASN A 26 11.31 2.33 -4.79
CA ASN A 26 10.03 2.21 -5.48
C ASN A 26 9.83 0.79 -6.07
N PRO A 27 8.60 0.24 -6.00
CA PRO A 27 7.41 0.81 -5.39
C PRO A 27 7.41 0.72 -3.86
N ILE A 28 6.74 1.66 -3.20
CA ILE A 28 6.60 1.67 -1.73
C ILE A 28 5.42 0.82 -1.24
N LEU A 29 4.53 0.41 -2.15
CA LEU A 29 3.39 -0.49 -1.94
C LEU A 29 3.02 -1.15 -3.27
N SER A 30 2.94 -2.48 -3.33
CA SER A 30 2.38 -3.20 -4.48
C SER A 30 2.23 -4.69 -4.15
N GLN A 31 1.27 -5.34 -4.80
CA GLN A 31 1.07 -6.80 -4.73
C GLN A 31 1.38 -7.50 -6.07
N ARG A 32 1.84 -6.75 -7.08
CA ARG A 32 1.93 -7.21 -8.48
C ARG A 32 3.01 -8.25 -8.80
N TYR A 33 3.97 -8.44 -7.90
CA TYR A 33 5.09 -9.39 -8.09
C TYR A 33 4.93 -10.68 -7.29
N LEU A 34 3.83 -10.81 -6.56
CA LEU A 34 3.55 -11.96 -5.72
C LEU A 34 2.85 -13.07 -6.53
N ASP A 35 2.98 -14.31 -6.05
CA ASP A 35 2.34 -15.49 -6.67
C ASP A 35 0.82 -15.25 -6.86
N PRO A 36 0.30 -15.28 -8.11
CA PRO A 36 -1.11 -15.01 -8.38
C PRO A 36 -2.08 -16.04 -7.80
N ASP A 37 -1.61 -17.23 -7.39
CA ASP A 37 -2.42 -18.32 -6.84
C ASP A 37 -2.31 -18.46 -5.32
N ARG A 38 -1.70 -17.47 -4.65
CA ARG A 38 -1.55 -17.44 -3.18
C ARG A 38 -2.89 -17.46 -2.44
N GLU A 39 -2.91 -18.11 -1.28
CA GLU A 39 -4.03 -18.02 -0.35
C GLU A 39 -4.29 -16.57 0.10
N ASN A 40 -5.56 -16.25 0.38
CA ASN A 40 -5.99 -14.92 0.82
C ASN A 40 -5.54 -13.77 -0.11
N LYS A 41 -5.56 -14.00 -1.43
CA LYS A 41 -5.12 -13.04 -2.43
C LYS A 41 -5.75 -11.65 -2.25
N VAL A 42 -4.87 -10.67 -2.00
CA VAL A 42 -5.16 -9.24 -2.17
C VAL A 42 -4.36 -8.72 -3.34
N ASP A 43 -4.99 -8.03 -4.28
CA ASP A 43 -4.37 -7.53 -5.50
C ASP A 43 -4.69 -6.06 -5.77
N TRP A 44 -4.06 -5.48 -6.79
CA TRP A 44 -4.28 -4.11 -7.25
C TRP A 44 -4.05 -3.06 -6.15
N ALA A 45 -3.15 -3.34 -5.20
CA ALA A 45 -2.80 -2.42 -4.13
C ALA A 45 -2.11 -1.15 -4.66
N GLY A 46 -2.60 0.02 -4.24
CA GLY A 46 -2.06 1.33 -4.59
C GLY A 46 -3.07 2.44 -4.29
N HIS A 47 -2.87 3.63 -4.86
CA HIS A 47 -3.70 4.81 -4.58
C HIS A 47 -3.74 5.08 -3.08
N ALA A 48 -2.55 5.16 -2.50
CA ALA A 48 -2.40 5.31 -1.07
C ALA A 48 -2.44 6.79 -0.65
N ASP A 49 -2.85 7.01 0.59
CA ASP A 49 -2.74 8.28 1.28
C ASP A 49 -2.10 8.04 2.66
N LEU A 50 -1.25 8.97 3.10
CA LEU A 50 -0.48 8.86 4.33
C LEU A 50 -1.08 9.74 5.42
N VAL A 51 -1.19 9.21 6.62
CA VAL A 51 -1.71 9.93 7.78
C VAL A 51 -0.84 9.67 9.00
N GLU A 52 -0.55 10.73 9.75
CA GLU A 52 0.06 10.62 11.08
C GLU A 52 -1.03 10.40 12.12
N GLY A 53 -0.90 9.33 12.88
CA GLY A 53 -1.80 9.00 13.99
C GLY A 53 -1.52 9.84 15.24
N PRO A 54 -2.43 9.84 16.23
CA PRO A 54 -2.26 10.56 17.49
C PRO A 54 -1.12 10.03 18.36
N ASP A 55 -0.61 8.83 18.06
CA ASP A 55 0.56 8.21 18.68
C ASP A 55 1.89 8.61 18.01
N GLY A 56 1.86 9.53 17.03
CA GLY A 56 3.02 9.97 16.26
C GLY A 56 3.54 8.93 15.26
N LYS A 57 2.78 7.85 15.01
CA LYS A 57 3.12 6.84 13.99
C LYS A 57 2.41 7.13 12.68
N TYR A 58 3.07 6.80 11.58
CA TYR A 58 2.46 6.91 10.26
C TYR A 58 1.70 5.65 9.89
N TYR A 59 0.58 5.86 9.21
CA TYR A 59 -0.22 4.82 8.59
C TYR A 59 -0.52 5.24 7.15
N GLY A 60 -0.72 4.26 6.30
CA GLY A 60 -1.15 4.48 4.93
C GLY A 60 -2.46 3.78 4.67
N VAL A 61 -3.48 4.52 4.25
CA VAL A 61 -4.74 3.97 3.72
C VAL A 61 -4.62 3.82 2.22
N PHE A 62 -5.12 2.73 1.66
CA PHE A 62 -5.00 2.47 0.22
C PHE A 62 -6.13 1.57 -0.26
N LEU A 63 -6.33 1.55 -1.57
CA LEU A 63 -7.27 0.62 -2.18
C LEU A 63 -6.56 -0.67 -2.57
N ALA A 64 -7.28 -1.78 -2.49
CA ALA A 64 -6.91 -3.05 -3.12
C ALA A 64 -8.19 -3.87 -3.40
N ILE A 65 -8.04 -5.09 -3.92
CA ILE A 65 -9.15 -5.99 -4.21
C ILE A 65 -8.93 -7.37 -3.59
N ARG A 66 -10.02 -8.07 -3.29
CA ARG A 66 -10.01 -9.51 -3.01
C ARG A 66 -10.81 -10.25 -4.09
N PRO A 67 -10.14 -10.78 -5.13
CA PRO A 67 -10.81 -11.58 -6.15
C PRO A 67 -11.50 -12.79 -5.52
N ASN A 68 -12.65 -13.19 -6.08
CA ASN A 68 -13.29 -14.44 -5.67
C ASN A 68 -12.55 -15.68 -6.23
N ALA A 69 -13.06 -16.88 -5.95
CA ALA A 69 -12.46 -18.13 -6.42
C ALA A 69 -12.33 -18.26 -7.96
N GLU A 70 -13.06 -17.45 -8.73
CA GLU A 70 -12.94 -17.39 -10.20
C GLU A 70 -12.13 -16.16 -10.68
N ASN A 71 -11.32 -15.56 -9.80
CA ASN A 71 -10.56 -14.33 -10.06
C ASN A 71 -11.41 -13.12 -10.51
N ARG A 72 -12.68 -13.06 -10.11
CA ARG A 72 -13.59 -11.93 -10.43
C ARG A 72 -13.60 -10.89 -9.32
N VAL A 73 -13.72 -9.62 -9.71
CA VAL A 73 -13.66 -8.44 -8.82
C VAL A 73 -15.06 -7.89 -8.55
N ASN A 74 -15.96 -8.73 -8.04
CA ASN A 74 -17.38 -8.38 -7.94
C ASN A 74 -17.73 -7.42 -6.80
N ILE A 75 -16.90 -7.41 -5.73
CA ILE A 75 -17.08 -6.51 -4.58
C ILE A 75 -16.42 -5.14 -4.79
N GLY A 76 -15.79 -4.94 -5.95
CA GLY A 76 -15.05 -3.71 -6.27
C GLY A 76 -13.75 -3.59 -5.48
N ARG A 77 -13.35 -2.34 -5.24
CA ARG A 77 -12.14 -1.99 -4.49
C ARG A 77 -12.51 -1.73 -3.04
N GLU A 78 -11.71 -2.26 -2.14
CA GLU A 78 -11.88 -2.13 -0.69
C GLU A 78 -10.75 -1.25 -0.13
N THR A 79 -10.98 -0.68 1.03
CA THR A 79 -9.98 0.13 1.73
C THR A 79 -9.21 -0.72 2.71
N PHE A 80 -7.89 -0.64 2.64
CA PHE A 80 -6.92 -1.29 3.51
C PHE A 80 -6.09 -0.23 4.23
N ILE A 81 -5.42 -0.64 5.29
CA ILE A 81 -4.52 0.20 6.06
C ILE A 81 -3.30 -0.62 6.50
N LEU A 82 -2.13 -0.02 6.42
CA LEU A 82 -0.87 -0.57 6.93
C LEU A 82 -0.13 0.48 7.76
N PRO A 83 0.67 0.06 8.75
CA PRO A 83 1.70 0.93 9.31
C PRO A 83 2.70 1.36 8.23
N VAL A 84 3.29 2.53 8.42
CA VAL A 84 4.33 3.07 7.54
C VAL A 84 5.56 3.41 8.36
N ASP A 85 6.70 2.83 7.99
CA ASP A 85 8.00 3.25 8.50
C ASP A 85 8.47 4.45 7.69
N TRP A 86 8.52 5.61 8.35
CA TRP A 86 9.07 6.85 7.80
C TRP A 86 10.27 7.35 8.62
N SER A 87 11.06 6.45 9.19
CA SER A 87 12.34 6.81 9.84
C SER A 87 13.46 7.16 8.85
N GLY A 88 13.36 6.66 7.62
CA GLY A 88 14.31 6.91 6.54
C GLY A 88 13.96 8.13 5.67
N LYS A 89 14.60 8.21 4.50
CA LYS A 89 14.35 9.30 3.53
C LYS A 89 12.96 9.24 2.88
N TYR A 90 12.42 8.04 2.70
CA TYR A 90 11.14 7.79 2.04
C TYR A 90 10.26 6.93 2.95
N PRO A 91 8.94 7.13 2.95
CA PRO A 91 8.01 6.26 3.65
C PRO A 91 7.96 4.89 2.96
N VAL A 92 7.93 3.82 3.75
CA VAL A 92 7.75 2.45 3.27
C VAL A 92 6.60 1.80 4.02
N PHE A 93 5.65 1.22 3.29
CA PHE A 93 4.54 0.49 3.90
C PHE A 93 5.06 -0.81 4.51
N GLU A 94 4.91 -0.96 5.82
CA GLU A 94 5.27 -2.21 6.50
C GLU A 94 4.43 -3.34 5.91
N ASN A 95 5.09 -4.41 5.47
CA ASN A 95 4.47 -5.55 4.77
C ASN A 95 3.76 -5.22 3.44
N GLY A 96 3.92 -4.02 2.88
CA GLY A 96 3.26 -3.60 1.64
C GLY A 96 3.79 -4.26 0.35
N LEU A 97 4.89 -5.01 0.43
CA LEU A 97 5.54 -5.71 -0.69
C LEU A 97 5.58 -7.25 -0.51
N ILE A 98 4.89 -7.77 0.50
CA ILE A 98 4.70 -9.20 0.75
C ILE A 98 3.18 -9.50 0.75
N PRO A 99 2.76 -10.79 0.74
CA PRO A 99 1.34 -11.11 0.84
C PRO A 99 0.68 -10.47 2.06
N LEU A 100 -0.39 -9.73 1.85
CA LEU A 100 -1.13 -9.09 2.93
C LEU A 100 -1.84 -10.14 3.79
N GLU A 101 -1.70 -10.02 5.11
CA GLU A 101 -2.33 -10.93 6.05
C GLU A 101 -3.79 -10.50 6.35
N PRO A 102 -4.73 -11.46 6.53
CA PRO A 102 -6.12 -11.14 6.85
C PRO A 102 -6.33 -10.42 8.19
N LYS A 103 -5.36 -10.50 9.09
CA LYS A 103 -5.38 -9.83 10.40
C LYS A 103 -4.07 -9.10 10.59
N GLN A 104 -4.16 -7.81 10.86
CA GLN A 104 -3.02 -7.00 11.25
C GLN A 104 -3.28 -6.34 12.58
N LYS A 105 -2.20 -6.07 13.31
CA LYS A 105 -2.29 -5.30 14.54
C LYS A 105 -2.64 -3.87 14.19
N MET A 106 -3.87 -3.48 14.51
CA MET A 106 -4.37 -2.14 14.24
C MET A 106 -3.79 -1.09 15.21
N PRO A 107 -3.69 0.19 14.78
CA PRO A 107 -3.49 1.30 15.70
C PRO A 107 -4.48 1.26 16.86
N GLN A 108 -4.04 1.73 18.03
CA GLN A 108 -4.91 1.86 19.19
C GLN A 108 -6.04 2.85 18.88
N GLY A 109 -7.30 2.43 19.08
CA GLY A 109 -8.48 3.27 18.85
C GLY A 109 -9.22 3.04 17.52
N VAL A 110 -8.75 2.13 16.66
CA VAL A 110 -9.52 1.61 15.52
C VAL A 110 -10.26 0.35 15.97
N ALA A 111 -11.59 0.38 15.96
CA ALA A 111 -12.48 -0.71 16.35
C ALA A 111 -12.87 -1.59 15.16
#